data_AF-A0A8J8EQ76-F1
#
_entry.id   AF-A0A8J8EQ76-F1
#
_cell.length_a   1.000
_cell.length_b   1.000
_cell.length_c   1.000
_cell.angle_alpha   90.00
_cell.angle_beta   90.00
_cell.angle_gamma   90.00
#
_symmetry.space_group_name_H-M   'P 1'
#
loop_
_entity.id
_entity.type
_entity.pdbx_description
1 polymer ?
#
loop_
_entity_poly.entity_id
_entity_poly.type
_entity_poly.pdbx_seq_one_letter_code
_entity_poly.pdbx_strand_id
1 'polypeptide(L)'
;MKKFTIPFIILVYIGLSGLVGAIYTWTGTADVGSHIYVNDLVLTVDQDNVTKELALIIEKNGQLLGLLKAGESGEFEGLSISFKEFNGYGIISIQSEEFFAVSITSSSELEQLQQENTALRAENEKLKEQVQQLEGQVQKLKSENTQLKEKLSSQPDVQSLQTQITNLTKENRELKAQIANLTNKVNQLKAENEFLSQQNEEYRTMIQNLLKETAQGSEQDYIEQAKKERLIGSVIIKALIFSLAVVGLIGYGLYRKKRSWEYPL
;
A
#
# COMPACT_ATOMS: atom_id res chain seq x y z
N MET A 1 -1.20 -12.97 68.23
CA MET A 1 -1.86 -11.65 68.18
C MET A 1 -1.16 -10.76 69.21
N LYS A 2 -0.18 -9.95 68.79
CA LYS A 2 0.42 -8.94 69.67
C LYS A 2 -0.63 -7.86 69.90
N LYS A 3 -1.27 -7.86 71.06
CA LYS A 3 -2.25 -6.86 71.44
C LYS A 3 -1.48 -5.68 72.02
N PHE A 4 -1.27 -4.64 71.23
CA PHE A 4 -0.79 -3.36 71.74
C PHE A 4 -2.01 -2.51 72.10
N THR A 5 -2.25 -2.37 73.39
CA THR A 5 -3.10 -1.32 73.93
C THR A 5 -2.23 -0.09 74.11
N ILE A 6 -2.62 1.03 73.51
CA ILE A 6 -2.05 2.35 73.76
C ILE A 6 -2.77 2.92 75.00
N PRO A 7 -2.20 2.92 76.21
CA PRO A 7 -2.77 3.72 77.29
C PRO A 7 -2.42 5.19 77.05
N PHE A 8 -3.33 5.91 76.42
CA PHE A 8 -3.28 7.37 76.34
C PHE A 8 -3.82 7.93 77.66
N ILE A 9 -2.96 8.33 78.59
CA ILE A 9 -3.35 9.06 79.80
C ILE A 9 -2.47 10.30 79.93
N ILE A 10 -3.01 11.45 79.53
CA ILE A 10 -2.49 12.76 79.91
C ILE A 10 -3.12 13.10 81.26
N LEU A 11 -2.35 12.97 82.35
CA LEU A 11 -2.76 13.43 83.67
C LEU A 11 -2.06 14.76 83.96
N VAL A 12 -2.77 15.88 83.72
CA VAL A 12 -2.34 17.20 84.18
C VAL A 12 -2.73 17.33 85.65
N TYR A 13 -1.75 17.26 86.55
CA TYR A 13 -1.98 17.59 87.96
C TYR A 13 -1.81 19.11 88.13
N ILE A 14 -2.92 19.85 88.22
CA ILE A 14 -2.89 21.27 88.64
C ILE A 14 -2.96 21.26 90.17
N GLY A 15 -1.81 21.41 90.83
CA GLY A 15 -1.75 21.47 92.30
C GLY A 15 -2.43 22.74 92.84
N LEU A 16 -3.47 22.57 93.68
CA LEU A 16 -4.00 23.60 94.56
C LEU A 16 -3.00 23.85 95.72
N SER A 17 -1.86 24.46 95.41
CA SER A 17 -1.04 25.26 96.34
C SER A 17 0.22 25.78 95.65
N GLY A 18 0.22 27.07 95.31
CA GLY A 18 1.41 27.93 95.29
C GLY A 18 2.39 27.86 94.11
N LEU A 19 2.51 26.77 93.35
CA LEU A 19 3.37 26.72 92.16
C LEU A 19 2.65 25.92 91.06
N VAL A 20 2.11 26.64 90.07
CA VAL A 20 1.37 26.05 88.95
C VAL A 20 2.36 25.65 87.85
N GLY A 21 2.90 24.44 87.95
CA GLY A 21 3.62 23.78 86.86
C GLY A 21 2.77 22.66 86.27
N ALA A 22 2.71 22.54 84.95
CA ALA A 22 2.10 21.38 84.30
C ALA A 22 3.16 20.27 84.20
N ILE A 23 2.88 19.08 84.73
CA ILE A 23 3.74 17.91 84.52
C ILE A 23 3.16 17.09 83.39
N TYR A 24 3.95 16.91 82.33
CA TYR A 24 3.64 16.04 81.20
C TYR A 24 4.14 14.64 81.52
N THR A 25 3.30 13.63 81.27
CA THR A 25 3.65 12.24 81.52
C THR A 25 3.26 11.38 80.33
N TRP A 26 4.10 10.39 80.03
CA TRP A 26 3.82 9.36 79.05
C TRP A 26 4.21 8.01 79.64
N THR A 27 3.42 6.98 79.38
CA THR A 27 3.77 5.61 79.74
C THR A 27 3.36 4.70 78.61
N GLY A 28 4.30 3.86 78.17
CA GLY A 28 4.07 2.93 77.08
C GLY A 28 4.80 1.62 77.27
N THR A 29 4.39 0.63 76.51
CA THR A 29 5.04 -0.67 76.42
C THR A 29 5.86 -0.75 75.14
N ALA A 30 7.03 -1.38 75.19
CA ALA A 30 7.87 -1.63 74.03
C ALA A 30 8.39 -3.07 74.02
N ASP A 31 8.29 -3.70 72.85
CA ASP A 31 8.93 -4.98 72.58
C ASP A 31 10.45 -4.78 72.42
N VAL A 32 11.23 -5.84 72.65
CA VAL A 32 12.66 -5.86 72.34
C VAL A 32 12.89 -5.46 70.87
N GLY A 33 13.83 -4.53 70.65
CA GLY A 33 14.16 -3.95 69.35
C GLY A 33 13.24 -2.82 68.89
N SER A 34 12.30 -2.37 69.72
CA SER A 34 11.49 -1.18 69.41
C SER A 34 12.27 0.10 69.65
N HIS A 35 12.12 1.08 68.76
CA HIS A 35 12.68 2.42 68.93
C HIS A 35 11.56 3.41 69.26
N ILE A 36 11.72 4.10 70.40
CA ILE A 36 10.83 5.17 70.84
C ILE A 36 11.62 6.48 70.79
N TYR A 37 11.15 7.43 69.99
CA TYR A 37 11.75 8.75 69.85
C TYR A 37 11.04 9.74 70.76
N VAL A 38 11.79 10.45 71.58
CA VAL A 38 11.28 11.45 72.51
C VAL A 38 12.13 12.71 72.42
N ASN A 39 11.58 13.76 71.81
CA ASN A 39 12.36 14.93 71.39
C ASN A 39 13.58 14.50 70.54
N ASP A 40 14.80 14.77 71.01
CA ASP A 40 16.06 14.36 70.35
C ASP A 40 16.62 13.02 70.85
N LEU A 41 15.92 12.35 71.77
CA LEU A 41 16.34 11.08 72.35
C LEU A 41 15.75 9.89 71.58
N VAL A 42 16.55 8.83 71.49
CA VAL A 42 16.13 7.51 71.02
C VAL A 42 16.23 6.54 72.18
N LEU A 43 15.10 5.93 72.53
CA LEU A 43 14.96 4.93 73.57
C LEU A 43 14.79 3.57 72.90
N THR A 44 15.71 2.65 73.14
CA THR A 44 15.67 1.31 72.56
C THR A 44 15.61 0.28 73.67
N VAL A 45 14.60 -0.59 73.64
CA VAL A 45 14.53 -1.74 74.54
C VAL A 45 15.37 -2.85 73.92
N ASP A 46 16.42 -3.27 74.63
CA ASP A 46 17.28 -4.37 74.20
C ASP A 46 17.34 -5.47 75.27
N GLN A 47 17.74 -6.67 74.88
CA GLN A 47 17.83 -7.83 75.74
C GLN A 47 19.26 -8.35 75.81
N ASP A 48 19.78 -8.55 77.01
CA ASP A 48 21.07 -9.21 77.20
C ASP A 48 20.99 -10.67 76.69
N ASN A 49 21.88 -11.03 75.78
CA ASN A 49 21.86 -12.34 75.14
C ASN A 49 22.11 -13.50 76.10
N VAL A 50 22.80 -13.25 77.22
CA VAL A 50 23.21 -14.23 78.22
C VAL A 50 22.22 -14.26 79.39
N THR A 51 21.94 -13.12 80.01
CA THR A 51 21.07 -13.06 81.21
C THR A 51 19.59 -13.01 80.89
N LYS A 52 19.23 -12.67 79.64
CA LYS A 52 17.86 -12.42 79.18
C LYS A 52 17.14 -11.25 79.85
N GLU A 53 17.86 -10.48 80.66
CA GLU A 53 17.33 -9.26 81.28
C GLU A 53 17.14 -8.17 80.23
N LEU A 54 16.06 -7.38 80.35
CA LEU A 54 15.86 -6.22 79.51
C LEU A 54 16.59 -5.00 80.07
N ALA A 55 17.07 -4.16 79.16
CA ALA A 55 17.58 -2.84 79.46
C ALA A 55 17.02 -1.81 78.48
N LEU A 56 16.86 -0.58 78.95
CA LEU A 56 16.54 0.57 78.13
C LEU A 56 17.81 1.34 77.81
N ILE A 57 18.16 1.38 76.53
CA ILE A 57 19.29 2.14 76.00
C ILE A 57 18.76 3.52 75.60
N ILE A 58 19.45 4.57 76.05
CA ILE A 58 19.05 5.97 75.86
C ILE A 58 20.16 6.67 75.09
N GLU A 59 19.85 7.13 73.88
CA GLU A 59 20.81 7.75 72.98
C GLU A 59 20.35 9.15 72.55
N LYS A 60 21.30 10.05 72.29
CA LYS A 60 21.04 11.35 71.65
C LYS A 60 22.00 11.52 70.48
N ASN A 61 21.46 11.77 69.29
CA ASN A 61 22.25 11.92 68.07
C ASN A 61 23.25 10.75 67.82
N GLY A 62 22.86 9.52 68.20
CA GLY A 62 23.69 8.32 68.05
C GLY A 62 24.79 8.14 69.11
N GLN A 63 24.83 8.99 70.14
CA GLN A 63 25.71 8.83 71.30
C GLN A 63 24.93 8.29 72.50
N LEU A 64 25.46 7.26 73.16
CA LEU A 64 24.88 6.70 74.38
C LEU A 64 24.92 7.75 75.52
N LEU A 65 23.74 8.11 76.03
CA LEU A 65 23.59 8.95 77.21
C LEU A 65 23.46 8.13 78.49
N GLY A 66 22.80 6.98 78.41
CA GLY A 66 22.61 6.11 79.56
C GLY A 66 21.95 4.79 79.24
N LEU A 67 21.98 3.92 80.24
CA LEU A 67 21.33 2.62 80.22
C LEU A 67 20.59 2.45 81.54
N LEU A 68 19.32 2.06 81.48
CA LEU A 68 18.51 1.73 82.65
C LEU A 68 18.18 0.24 82.62
N LYS A 69 18.53 -0.48 83.67
CA LYS A 69 18.06 -1.85 83.89
C LYS A 69 16.63 -1.87 84.39
N ALA A 70 15.99 -3.03 84.32
CA ALA A 70 14.63 -3.20 84.83
C ALA A 70 14.49 -2.73 86.29
N GLY A 71 13.58 -1.81 86.54
CA GLY A 71 13.31 -1.21 87.85
C GLY A 71 14.07 0.09 88.12
N GLU A 72 14.99 0.49 87.25
CA GLU A 72 15.77 1.73 87.40
C GLU A 72 15.07 2.95 86.79
N SER A 73 15.45 4.12 87.28
CA SER A 73 15.02 5.42 86.76
C SER A 73 16.20 6.39 86.74
N GLY A 74 16.19 7.32 85.79
CA GLY A 74 17.19 8.36 85.68
C GLY A 74 16.64 9.61 84.99
N GLU A 75 17.41 10.69 85.05
CA GLU A 75 17.08 11.96 84.42
C GLU A 75 18.00 12.19 83.21
N PHE A 76 17.39 12.44 82.05
CA PHE A 76 18.09 12.59 80.77
C PHE A 76 17.50 13.78 80.02
N GLU A 77 18.30 14.81 79.80
CA GLU A 77 17.89 16.01 79.04
C GLU A 77 16.57 16.63 79.56
N GLY A 78 16.40 16.70 80.89
CA GLY A 78 15.20 17.24 81.55
C GLY A 78 14.00 16.28 81.58
N LEU A 79 14.16 15.05 81.09
CA LEU A 79 13.15 13.99 81.15
C LEU A 79 13.49 13.01 82.28
N SER A 80 12.56 12.80 83.21
CA SER A 80 12.63 11.72 84.18
C SER A 80 12.09 10.44 83.55
N ILE A 81 12.97 9.49 83.28
CA ILE A 81 12.67 8.24 82.57
C ILE A 81 12.82 7.07 83.54
N SER A 82 11.82 6.21 83.61
CA SER A 82 11.87 4.96 84.37
C SER A 82 11.56 3.77 83.47
N PHE A 83 12.25 2.68 83.74
CA PHE A 83 12.13 1.44 82.99
C PHE A 83 11.73 0.30 83.91
N LYS A 84 10.73 -0.49 83.51
CA LYS A 84 10.33 -1.72 84.19
C LYS A 84 10.18 -2.84 83.18
N GLU A 85 10.54 -4.04 83.58
CA GLU A 85 10.28 -5.23 82.79
C GLU A 85 9.00 -5.91 83.29
N PHE A 86 8.16 -6.37 82.37
CA PHE A 86 7.00 -7.20 82.70
C PHE A 86 6.72 -8.19 81.56
N ASN A 87 6.67 -9.48 81.86
CA ASN A 87 6.36 -10.55 80.90
C ASN A 87 7.18 -10.48 79.58
N GLY A 88 8.46 -10.10 79.65
CA GLY A 88 9.36 -10.06 78.49
C GLY A 88 9.21 -8.84 77.58
N TYR A 89 8.45 -7.82 78.00
CA TYR A 89 8.43 -6.50 77.35
C TYR A 89 8.78 -5.39 78.36
N GLY A 90 9.28 -4.28 77.83
CA GLY A 90 9.60 -3.09 78.60
C GLY A 90 8.39 -2.20 78.82
N ILE A 91 8.27 -1.63 80.01
CA ILE A 91 7.35 -0.54 80.36
C ILE A 91 8.23 0.68 80.62
N ILE A 92 8.05 1.73 79.81
CA ILE A 92 8.77 2.99 79.95
C ILE A 92 7.77 4.03 80.47
N SER A 93 8.13 4.75 81.53
CA SER A 93 7.40 5.93 81.99
C SER A 93 8.30 7.15 81.96
N ILE A 94 7.82 8.23 81.32
CA ILE A 94 8.54 9.48 81.09
C ILE A 94 7.76 10.62 81.72
N GLN A 95 8.44 11.50 82.44
CA GLN A 95 7.85 12.68 83.07
C GLN A 95 8.73 13.91 82.83
N SER A 96 8.10 15.07 82.62
CA SER A 96 8.79 16.34 82.39
C SER A 96 7.89 17.52 82.76
N GLU A 97 8.49 18.64 83.16
CA GLU A 97 7.78 19.92 83.31
C GLU A 97 7.54 20.61 81.96
N GLU A 98 8.39 20.33 80.96
CA GLU A 98 8.22 20.80 79.59
C GLU A 98 7.49 19.77 78.73
N PHE A 99 6.70 20.25 77.77
CA PHE A 99 6.01 19.39 76.81
C PHE A 99 7.03 18.61 75.96
N PHE A 100 6.76 17.32 75.76
CA PHE A 100 7.56 16.46 74.88
C PHE A 100 6.65 15.64 73.96
N ALA A 101 7.18 15.33 72.78
CA ALA A 101 6.50 14.49 71.80
C ALA A 101 7.12 13.09 71.80
N VAL A 102 6.28 12.06 71.76
CA VAL A 102 6.71 10.66 71.66
C VAL A 102 6.26 10.10 70.32
N SER A 103 7.18 9.50 69.55
CA SER A 103 6.86 8.71 68.37
C SER A 103 7.50 7.33 68.45
N ILE A 104 6.81 6.32 67.94
CA ILE A 104 7.25 4.92 68.04
C ILE A 104 7.34 4.37 66.63
N THR A 105 8.44 3.72 66.29
CA THR A 105 8.57 2.96 65.03
C THR A 105 8.69 1.49 65.37
N SER A 106 7.74 0.68 64.87
CA SER A 106 7.76 -0.77 65.09
C SER A 106 8.59 -1.48 64.02
N SER A 107 9.28 -2.56 64.41
CA SER A 107 10.00 -3.43 63.46
C SER A 107 9.07 -4.00 62.38
N SER A 108 7.80 -4.26 62.70
CA SER A 108 6.80 -4.75 61.75
C SER A 108 6.41 -3.75 60.67
N GLU A 109 6.31 -2.46 61.00
CA GLU A 109 6.04 -1.43 59.98
C GLU A 109 7.23 -1.27 59.03
N LEU A 110 8.44 -1.40 59.57
CA LEU A 110 9.67 -1.33 58.78
C LEU A 110 9.79 -2.50 57.80
N GLU A 111 9.43 -3.71 58.23
CA GLU A 111 9.32 -4.89 57.36
C GLU A 111 8.26 -4.72 56.27
N GLN A 112 7.09 -4.18 56.59
CA GLN A 112 6.02 -3.90 55.62
C GLN A 112 6.47 -2.89 54.56
N LEU A 113 7.09 -1.78 55.00
CA LEU A 113 7.61 -0.75 54.10
C LEU A 113 8.71 -1.31 53.19
N GLN A 114 9.57 -2.21 53.68
CA GLN A 114 10.58 -2.87 52.85
C GLN A 114 9.95 -3.80 51.80
N GLN A 115 8.92 -4.56 52.16
CA GLN A 115 8.20 -5.41 51.22
C GLN A 115 7.50 -4.58 50.14
N GLU A 116 6.83 -3.49 50.54
CA GLU A 116 6.19 -2.56 49.61
C GLU A 116 7.22 -1.92 48.66
N ASN A 117 8.37 -1.46 49.18
CA ASN A 117 9.43 -0.90 48.34
C ASN A 117 9.95 -1.92 47.31
N THR A 118 10.08 -3.19 47.73
CA THR A 118 10.51 -4.28 46.84
C THR A 118 9.47 -4.54 45.75
N ALA A 119 8.18 -4.55 46.10
CA ALA A 119 7.09 -4.71 45.14
C ALA A 119 7.04 -3.55 44.13
N LEU A 120 7.14 -2.30 44.61
CA LEU A 120 7.14 -1.10 43.76
C LEU A 120 8.35 -1.05 42.82
N ARG A 121 9.52 -1.55 43.25
CA ARG A 121 10.69 -1.69 42.37
C ARG A 121 10.44 -2.71 41.26
N ALA A 122 9.86 -3.86 41.59
CA ALA A 122 9.53 -4.88 40.60
C ALA A 122 8.50 -4.38 39.58
N GLU A 123 7.48 -3.65 40.03
CA GLU A 123 6.50 -3.02 39.14
C GLU A 123 7.13 -1.96 38.23
N ASN A 124 8.04 -1.13 38.77
CA ASN A 124 8.77 -0.15 37.97
C ASN A 124 9.60 -0.79 36.86
N GLU A 125 10.32 -1.88 37.15
CA GLU A 125 11.09 -2.59 36.12
C GLU A 125 10.18 -3.18 35.04
N LYS A 126 9.05 -3.78 35.43
CA LYS A 126 8.05 -4.27 34.47
C LYS A 126 7.48 -3.15 33.59
N LEU A 127 7.19 -1.97 34.16
CA LEU A 127 6.71 -0.82 33.39
C LEU A 127 7.77 -0.30 32.43
N LYS A 128 9.06 -0.26 32.83
CA LYS A 128 10.16 0.11 31.93
C LYS A 128 10.28 -0.84 30.74
N GLU A 129 10.17 -2.14 30.96
CA GLU A 129 10.17 -3.14 29.88
C GLU A 129 9.00 -2.92 28.90
N GLN A 130 7.79 -2.64 29.42
CA GLN A 130 6.63 -2.34 28.59
C GLN A 130 6.82 -1.07 27.77
N VAL A 131 7.41 -0.01 28.35
CA VAL A 131 7.74 1.23 27.64
C VAL A 131 8.71 0.95 26.50
N GLN A 132 9.79 0.21 26.73
CA GLN A 132 10.75 -0.15 25.68
C GLN A 132 10.09 -0.96 24.54
N GLN A 133 9.20 -1.89 24.88
CA GLN A 133 8.46 -2.66 23.88
C GLN A 133 7.53 -1.77 23.05
N LEU A 134 6.82 -0.83 23.68
CA LEU A 134 5.95 0.11 22.98
C LEU A 134 6.74 1.07 22.09
N GLU A 135 7.88 1.58 22.56
CA GLU A 135 8.78 2.41 21.75
C GLU A 135 9.26 1.66 20.50
N GLY A 136 9.62 0.38 20.64
CA GLY A 136 9.97 -0.48 19.50
C GLY A 136 8.82 -0.63 18.49
N GLN A 137 7.59 -0.83 18.97
CA GLN A 137 6.40 -0.91 18.11
C GLN A 137 6.13 0.42 17.38
N VAL A 138 6.26 1.55 18.08
CA VAL A 138 6.09 2.88 17.48
C VAL A 138 7.10 3.12 16.36
N GLN A 139 8.37 2.77 16.56
CA GLN A 139 9.40 2.90 15.52
C GLN A 139 9.08 2.02 14.30
N LYS A 140 8.64 0.78 14.52
CA LYS A 140 8.23 -0.12 13.44
C LYS A 140 7.06 0.45 12.64
N LEU A 141 6.00 0.89 13.32
CA LEU A 141 4.84 1.50 12.68
C LEU A 141 5.20 2.78 11.91
N LYS A 142 6.10 3.60 12.45
CA LYS A 142 6.60 4.80 11.76
C LYS A 142 7.34 4.43 10.47
N SER A 143 8.18 3.41 10.50
CA SER A 143 8.87 2.90 9.32
C SER A 143 7.88 2.36 8.28
N GLU A 144 6.91 1.54 8.69
CA GLU A 144 5.87 1.01 7.81
C GLU A 144 5.04 2.14 7.16
N ASN A 145 4.67 3.16 7.94
CA ASN A 145 3.93 4.32 7.43
C ASN A 145 4.73 5.12 6.40
N THR A 146 6.04 5.32 6.62
CA THR A 146 6.91 5.96 5.62
C THR A 146 6.96 5.14 4.33
N GLN A 147 7.16 3.81 4.42
CA GLN A 147 7.19 2.94 3.24
C GLN A 147 5.85 2.94 2.49
N LEU A 148 4.72 2.96 3.19
CA LEU A 148 3.40 3.05 2.58
C LEU A 148 3.19 4.39 1.87
N LYS A 149 3.65 5.50 2.46
CA LYS A 149 3.61 6.82 1.82
C LYS A 149 4.47 6.88 0.56
N GLU A 150 5.67 6.31 0.58
CA GLU A 150 6.53 6.20 -0.60
C GLU A 150 5.90 5.35 -1.69
N LYS A 151 5.29 4.22 -1.34
CA LYS A 151 4.54 3.39 -2.31
C LYS A 151 3.39 4.17 -2.94
N LEU A 152 2.62 4.90 -2.12
CA LEU A 152 1.50 5.71 -2.59
C LEU A 152 1.96 6.87 -3.50
N SER A 153 3.09 7.51 -3.20
CA SER A 153 3.65 8.57 -4.05
C SER A 153 4.29 8.04 -5.34
N SER A 154 4.78 6.79 -5.33
CA SER A 154 5.36 6.15 -6.51
C SER A 154 4.33 5.59 -7.49
N GLN A 155 3.07 5.43 -7.08
CA GLN A 155 2.02 5.01 -8.01
C GLN A 155 1.73 6.15 -8.99
N PRO A 156 1.63 5.86 -10.31
CA PRO A 156 1.24 6.87 -11.27
C PRO A 156 -0.12 7.43 -10.84
N ASP A 157 -0.16 8.74 -10.65
CA ASP A 157 -1.36 9.44 -10.22
C ASP A 157 -2.52 9.06 -11.14
N VAL A 158 -3.71 8.86 -10.57
CA VAL A 158 -4.92 8.47 -11.31
C VAL A 158 -5.12 9.41 -12.51
N GLN A 159 -4.76 10.68 -12.35
CA GLN A 159 -4.79 11.69 -13.39
C GLN A 159 -3.83 11.42 -14.57
N SER A 160 -2.63 10.87 -14.31
CA SER A 160 -1.68 10.45 -15.34
C SER A 160 -2.24 9.28 -16.16
N LEU A 161 -2.79 8.27 -15.49
CA LEU A 161 -3.45 7.14 -16.16
C LEU A 161 -4.68 7.60 -16.96
N GLN A 162 -5.49 8.51 -16.41
CA GLN A 162 -6.65 9.10 -17.10
C GLN A 162 -6.24 9.84 -18.38
N THR A 163 -5.11 10.55 -18.33
CA THR A 163 -4.54 11.27 -19.48
C THR A 163 -4.05 10.28 -20.55
N GLN A 164 -3.35 9.22 -20.15
CA GLN A 164 -2.93 8.16 -21.08
C GLN A 164 -4.14 7.49 -21.76
N ILE A 165 -5.19 7.15 -20.99
CA ILE A 165 -6.41 6.56 -21.55
C ILE A 165 -7.07 7.50 -22.56
N THR A 166 -7.13 8.80 -22.25
CA THR A 166 -7.73 9.80 -23.15
C THR A 166 -6.93 9.93 -24.44
N ASN A 167 -5.60 9.98 -24.35
CA ASN A 167 -4.71 10.03 -25.51
C ASN A 167 -4.84 8.78 -26.38
N LEU A 168 -4.79 7.59 -25.79
CA LEU A 168 -4.99 6.32 -26.50
C LEU A 168 -6.37 6.22 -27.14
N THR A 169 -7.41 6.75 -26.47
CA THR A 169 -8.77 6.79 -27.02
C THR A 169 -8.84 7.70 -28.25
N LYS A 170 -8.16 8.85 -28.22
CA LYS A 170 -8.06 9.76 -29.36
C LYS A 170 -7.33 9.11 -30.53
N GLU A 171 -6.17 8.51 -30.27
CA GLU A 171 -5.39 7.79 -31.28
C GLU A 171 -6.19 6.64 -31.91
N ASN A 172 -6.94 5.87 -31.11
CA ASN A 172 -7.80 4.81 -31.61
C ASN A 172 -8.90 5.34 -32.55
N ARG A 173 -9.49 6.50 -32.24
CA ARG A 173 -10.48 7.16 -33.11
C ARG A 173 -9.85 7.63 -34.42
N GLU A 174 -8.66 8.22 -34.36
CA GLU A 174 -7.92 8.68 -35.55
C GLU A 174 -7.57 7.50 -36.47
N LEU A 175 -7.06 6.39 -35.91
CA LEU A 175 -6.77 5.17 -36.65
C LEU A 175 -8.03 4.58 -37.30
N LYS A 176 -9.16 4.54 -36.59
CA LYS A 176 -10.44 4.09 -37.16
C LYS A 176 -10.89 4.95 -38.34
N ALA A 177 -10.72 6.27 -38.24
CA ALA A 177 -11.05 7.19 -39.34
C ALA A 177 -10.13 6.97 -40.55
N GLN A 178 -8.83 6.75 -40.33
CA GLN A 178 -7.88 6.42 -41.39
C GLN A 178 -8.23 5.10 -42.08
N ILE A 179 -8.58 4.05 -41.32
CA ILE A 179 -9.03 2.76 -41.86
C ILE A 179 -10.28 2.95 -42.72
N ALA A 180 -11.27 3.71 -42.26
CA ALA A 180 -12.48 3.98 -43.04
C ALA A 180 -12.17 4.71 -44.36
N ASN A 181 -11.28 5.72 -44.32
CA ASN A 181 -10.84 6.45 -45.51
C ASN A 181 -10.13 5.53 -46.51
N LEU A 182 -9.15 4.74 -46.04
CA LEU A 182 -8.43 3.78 -46.88
C LEU A 182 -9.37 2.73 -47.48
N THR A 183 -10.35 2.26 -46.71
CA THR A 183 -11.38 1.32 -47.19
C THR A 183 -12.19 1.93 -48.33
N ASN A 184 -12.64 3.18 -48.18
CA ASN A 184 -13.36 3.88 -49.23
C ASN A 184 -12.49 4.05 -50.50
N LYS A 185 -11.21 4.39 -50.34
CA LYS A 185 -10.29 4.54 -51.45
C LYS A 185 -10.04 3.23 -52.19
N VAL A 186 -9.91 2.12 -51.47
CA VAL A 186 -9.81 0.77 -52.05
C VAL A 186 -11.07 0.44 -52.84
N ASN A 187 -12.27 0.73 -52.31
CA ASN A 187 -13.52 0.49 -53.02
C ASN A 187 -13.65 1.33 -54.30
N GLN A 188 -13.24 2.60 -54.26
CA GLN A 188 -13.22 3.46 -55.45
C GLN A 188 -12.27 2.93 -56.51
N LEU A 189 -11.03 2.57 -56.14
CA LEU A 189 -10.05 2.00 -57.07
C LEU A 189 -10.52 0.67 -57.65
N LYS A 190 -11.21 -0.15 -56.86
CA LYS A 190 -11.79 -1.40 -57.34
C LYS A 190 -12.88 -1.14 -58.39
N ALA A 191 -13.79 -0.20 -58.14
CA ALA A 191 -14.83 0.18 -59.09
C ALA A 191 -14.24 0.78 -60.38
N GLU A 192 -13.20 1.62 -60.27
CA GLU A 192 -12.50 2.17 -61.43
C GLU A 192 -11.82 1.07 -62.26
N ASN A 193 -11.18 0.10 -61.59
CA ASN A 193 -10.56 -1.04 -62.27
C ASN A 193 -11.61 -1.91 -62.99
N GLU A 194 -12.74 -2.20 -62.34
CA GLU A 194 -13.86 -2.91 -62.98
C GLU A 194 -14.38 -2.16 -64.21
N PHE A 195 -14.55 -0.84 -64.13
CA PHE A 195 -14.98 -0.01 -65.24
C PHE A 195 -13.96 0.01 -66.40
N LEU A 196 -12.67 0.17 -66.10
CA LEU A 196 -11.60 0.11 -67.10
C LEU A 196 -11.50 -1.28 -67.74
N SER A 197 -11.72 -2.34 -66.96
CA SER A 197 -11.76 -3.71 -67.47
C SER A 197 -12.92 -3.91 -68.44
N GLN A 198 -14.10 -3.35 -68.16
CA GLN A 198 -15.26 -3.40 -69.06
C GLN A 198 -14.98 -2.64 -70.36
N GLN A 199 -14.46 -1.42 -70.29
CA GLN A 199 -14.08 -0.65 -71.48
C GLN A 199 -13.04 -1.38 -72.33
N ASN A 200 -12.05 -2.01 -71.71
CA ASN A 200 -11.07 -2.81 -72.44
C ASN A 200 -11.71 -3.99 -73.19
N GLU A 201 -12.71 -4.64 -72.60
CA GLU A 201 -13.43 -5.74 -73.26
C GLU A 201 -14.33 -5.24 -74.40
N GLU A 202 -14.98 -4.09 -74.23
CA GLU A 202 -15.72 -3.41 -75.29
C GLU A 202 -14.81 -3.03 -76.46
N TYR A 203 -13.64 -2.43 -76.18
CA TYR A 203 -12.66 -2.10 -77.22
C TYR A 203 -12.14 -3.35 -77.93
N ARG A 204 -11.86 -4.44 -77.21
CA ARG A 204 -11.48 -5.73 -77.81
C ARG A 204 -12.56 -6.25 -78.76
N THR A 205 -13.82 -6.20 -78.33
CA THR A 205 -14.97 -6.63 -79.14
C THR A 205 -15.12 -5.76 -80.39
N MET A 206 -15.01 -4.43 -80.25
CA MET A 206 -15.06 -3.49 -81.38
C MET A 206 -13.94 -3.76 -82.39
N ILE A 207 -12.71 -3.97 -81.92
CA ILE A 207 -11.57 -4.30 -82.78
C ILE A 207 -11.82 -5.62 -83.52
N GLN A 208 -12.32 -6.66 -82.84
CA GLN A 208 -12.66 -7.94 -83.48
C GLN A 208 -13.74 -7.78 -84.55
N ASN A 209 -14.78 -6.99 -84.29
CA ASN A 209 -15.83 -6.69 -85.26
C ASN A 209 -15.28 -5.96 -86.48
N LEU A 210 -14.46 -4.92 -86.29
CA LEU A 210 -13.81 -4.19 -87.39
C LEU A 210 -12.88 -5.09 -88.22
N LEU A 211 -12.12 -5.99 -87.56
CA LEU A 211 -11.29 -6.98 -88.26
C LEU A 211 -12.13 -7.96 -89.09
N LYS A 212 -13.30 -8.37 -88.59
CA LYS A 212 -14.23 -9.22 -89.32
C LYS A 212 -14.87 -8.49 -90.50
N GLU A 213 -15.31 -7.26 -90.31
CA GLU A 213 -15.90 -6.42 -91.37
C GLU A 213 -14.88 -6.13 -92.47
N THR A 214 -13.63 -5.81 -92.13
CA THR A 214 -12.56 -5.59 -93.12
C THR A 214 -12.21 -6.87 -93.87
N ALA A 215 -12.16 -8.03 -93.20
CA ALA A 215 -11.99 -9.32 -93.86
C ALA A 215 -13.14 -9.61 -94.84
N GLN A 216 -14.39 -9.44 -94.41
CA GLN A 216 -15.57 -9.64 -95.26
C GLN A 216 -15.64 -8.66 -96.44
N GLY A 217 -15.33 -7.38 -96.21
CA GLY A 217 -15.26 -6.38 -97.28
C GLY A 217 -14.22 -6.75 -98.33
N SER A 218 -13.04 -7.22 -97.90
CA SER A 218 -12.02 -7.69 -98.83
C SER A 218 -12.49 -8.92 -99.62
N GLU A 219 -13.12 -9.91 -98.99
CA GLU A 219 -13.69 -11.08 -99.68
C GLU A 219 -14.78 -10.66 -100.69
N GLN A 220 -15.65 -9.72 -100.32
CA GLN A 220 -16.68 -9.18 -101.21
C GLN A 220 -16.08 -8.45 -102.41
N ASP A 221 -15.07 -7.60 -102.19
CA ASP A 221 -14.33 -6.91 -103.26
C ASP A 221 -13.67 -7.91 -104.21
N TYR A 222 -13.03 -8.97 -103.69
CA TYR A 222 -12.45 -10.04 -104.51
C TYR A 222 -13.53 -10.78 -105.32
N ILE A 223 -14.68 -11.11 -104.73
CA ILE A 223 -15.80 -11.76 -105.42
C ILE A 223 -16.40 -10.83 -106.50
N GLU A 224 -16.52 -9.53 -106.23
CA GLU A 224 -17.05 -8.56 -107.18
C GLU A 224 -16.10 -8.35 -108.36
N GLN A 225 -14.79 -8.23 -108.10
CA GLN A 225 -13.76 -8.16 -109.14
C GLN A 225 -13.80 -9.43 -110.01
N ALA A 226 -13.82 -10.62 -109.41
CA ALA A 226 -13.91 -11.89 -110.14
C ALA A 226 -15.20 -11.99 -111.00
N LYS A 227 -16.34 -11.49 -110.50
CA LYS A 227 -17.59 -11.42 -111.28
C LYS A 227 -17.46 -10.45 -112.47
N LYS A 228 -16.86 -9.27 -112.26
CA LYS A 228 -16.60 -8.28 -113.32
C LYS A 228 -15.69 -8.87 -114.41
N GLU A 229 -14.59 -9.52 -114.03
CA GLU A 229 -13.69 -10.19 -114.98
C GLU A 229 -14.40 -11.30 -115.77
N ARG A 230 -15.22 -12.12 -115.10
CA ARG A 230 -16.01 -13.16 -115.77
C ARG A 230 -17.02 -12.58 -116.77
N LEU A 231 -17.68 -11.46 -116.42
CA LEU A 231 -18.58 -10.76 -117.32
C LEU A 231 -17.84 -10.22 -118.55
N ILE A 232 -16.71 -9.56 -118.36
CA ILE A 232 -15.86 -9.03 -119.44
C ILE A 232 -15.39 -10.19 -120.34
N GLY A 233 -14.89 -11.28 -119.76
CA GLY A 233 -14.50 -12.48 -120.51
C GLY A 233 -15.65 -13.07 -121.34
N SER A 234 -16.86 -13.14 -120.78
CA SER A 234 -18.05 -13.62 -121.49
C SER A 234 -18.43 -12.73 -122.68
N VAL A 235 -18.35 -11.39 -122.52
CA VAL A 235 -18.60 -10.43 -123.60
C VAL A 235 -17.56 -10.58 -124.72
N ILE A 236 -16.28 -10.71 -124.38
CA ILE A 236 -15.19 -10.91 -125.35
C ILE A 236 -15.37 -12.22 -126.13
N ILE A 237 -15.71 -13.32 -125.45
CA ILE A 237 -15.94 -14.63 -126.11
C ILE A 237 -17.12 -14.55 -127.07
N LYS A 238 -18.25 -13.93 -126.66
CA LYS A 238 -19.41 -13.74 -127.55
C LYS A 238 -19.06 -12.89 -128.77
N ALA A 239 -18.28 -11.82 -128.60
CA ALA A 239 -17.81 -10.99 -129.70
C ALA A 239 -16.88 -11.75 -130.66
N LEU A 240 -15.98 -12.60 -130.14
CA LEU A 240 -15.13 -13.49 -130.94
C LEU A 240 -15.94 -14.52 -131.74
N ILE A 241 -16.95 -15.14 -131.12
CA ILE A 241 -17.83 -16.09 -131.82
C ILE A 241 -18.61 -15.36 -132.92
N PHE A 242 -19.12 -14.16 -132.64
CA PHE A 242 -19.82 -13.35 -133.65
C PHE A 242 -18.90 -12.98 -134.81
N SER A 243 -17.67 -12.53 -134.54
CA SER A 243 -16.71 -12.20 -135.60
C SER A 243 -16.33 -13.44 -136.43
N LEU A 244 -16.10 -14.59 -135.80
CA LEU A 244 -15.87 -15.87 -136.49
C LEU A 244 -17.07 -16.28 -137.35
N ALA A 245 -18.30 -16.10 -136.86
CA ALA A 245 -19.50 -16.36 -137.65
C ALA A 245 -19.58 -15.44 -138.87
N VAL A 246 -19.28 -14.14 -138.71
CA VAL A 246 -19.24 -13.18 -139.82
C VAL A 246 -18.17 -13.57 -140.85
N VAL A 247 -16.94 -13.87 -140.40
CA VAL A 247 -15.85 -14.31 -141.29
C VAL A 247 -16.18 -15.62 -141.98
N GLY A 248 -16.77 -16.57 -141.25
CA GLY A 248 -17.24 -17.84 -141.81
C GLY A 248 -18.31 -17.67 -142.88
N LEU A 249 -19.29 -16.77 -142.65
CA LEU A 249 -20.31 -16.43 -143.63
C LEU A 249 -19.73 -15.76 -144.87
N ILE A 250 -18.81 -14.80 -144.70
CA ILE A 250 -18.10 -14.14 -145.82
C ILE A 250 -17.26 -15.16 -146.59
N GLY A 251 -16.48 -15.99 -145.89
CA GLY A 251 -15.65 -17.04 -146.47
C GLY A 251 -16.49 -18.08 -147.24
N TYR A 252 -17.61 -18.52 -146.68
CA TYR A 252 -18.56 -19.40 -147.35
C TYR A 252 -19.16 -18.76 -148.60
N GLY A 253 -19.51 -17.47 -148.54
CA GLY A 253 -19.97 -16.69 -149.70
C GLY A 253 -18.93 -16.65 -150.83
N LEU A 254 -17.66 -16.39 -150.50
CA LEU A 254 -16.55 -16.41 -151.47
C LEU A 254 -16.30 -17.81 -152.03
N TYR A 255 -16.36 -18.85 -151.19
CA TYR A 255 -16.21 -20.25 -151.61
C TYR A 255 -17.30 -20.69 -152.60
N ARG A 256 -18.56 -20.36 -152.29
CA ARG A 256 -19.71 -20.64 -153.17
C ARG A 256 -19.58 -19.90 -154.50
N LYS A 257 -19.10 -18.65 -154.48
CA LYS A 257 -18.85 -17.87 -155.70
C LYS A 257 -17.72 -18.47 -156.54
N LYS A 258 -16.64 -18.99 -155.93
CA LYS A 258 -15.56 -19.67 -156.67
C LYS A 258 -16.00 -20.99 -157.29
N ARG A 259 -16.75 -21.83 -156.56
CA ARG A 259 -17.29 -23.10 -157.08
C ARG A 259 -18.19 -22.95 -158.31
N SER A 260 -18.76 -21.78 -158.60
CA SER A 260 -19.58 -21.60 -159.81
C SER A 260 -18.76 -21.43 -161.10
N TRP A 261 -17.42 -21.47 -161.04
CA TRP A 261 -16.53 -21.24 -162.19
C TRP A 261 -15.65 -22.44 -162.56
N GLU A 262 -15.82 -23.59 -161.91
CA GLU A 262 -15.06 -24.82 -162.20
C GLU A 262 -16.04 -25.96 -162.54
N TYR A 263 -16.17 -26.20 -163.85
CA TYR A 263 -16.79 -27.31 -164.61
C TYR A 263 -18.16 -27.09 -165.28
N PRO A 264 -18.19 -27.03 -166.64
CA PRO A 264 -19.39 -27.14 -167.47
C PRO A 264 -19.73 -28.61 -167.77
N LEU A 265 -21.03 -28.92 -167.75
CA LEU A 265 -21.74 -29.90 -168.56
C LEU A 265 -23.24 -29.59 -168.46
#